data_AF-A0A6B2DS57-F1
#
_entry.id   AF-A0A6B2DS57-F1
#
_cell.length_a   1.000
_cell.length_b   1.000
_cell.length_c   1.000
_cell.angle_alpha   90.00
_cell.angle_beta   90.00
_cell.angle_gamma   90.00
#
_symmetry.space_group_name_H-M   'P 1'
#
loop_
_entity.id
_entity.type
_entity.pdbx_description
1 polymer ?
#
loop_
_entity_poly.entity_id
_entity_poly.type
_entity_poly.pdbx_seq_one_letter_code
_entity_poly.pdbx_strand_id
1 'polypeptide(L)'
;GCLTGAPDRAPAAWAPTTSVHGTHVAGIIAAADDGRGVTGVAPGVRVASVKVIDDRGYADPEAAVCGLMWAASRHMRLTNSSFFVNPWTLSCIRGNDRGVVHEALARAVEYSTSAGTLNVAAATNEAVDLTPSARSGSPGAGSGCEALPAGLRDVVAVSAVGSDRVKAGYSSYGLGVIDVTAPGGEMGECVLSTVPGGYAPLCGTSMAAPHVTGVLALLA
;
A
#
# COMPACT_ATOMS: atom_id res chain seq x y z
N GLY A 1 12.08 2.03 -11.51
CA GLY A 1 11.61 1.12 -10.46
C GLY A 1 12.67 0.97 -9.40
N CYS A 2 12.43 0.06 -8.46
CA CYS A 2 13.29 -0.22 -7.31
C CYS A 2 13.54 -1.73 -7.12
N LEU A 3 13.21 -2.57 -8.12
CA LEU A 3 13.21 -4.03 -7.99
C LEU A 3 14.58 -4.64 -7.61
N THR A 4 15.68 -3.93 -7.86
CA THR A 4 17.04 -4.38 -7.50
C THR A 4 17.51 -3.87 -6.13
N GLY A 5 16.63 -3.18 -5.38
CA GLY A 5 17.00 -2.44 -4.18
C GLY A 5 17.67 -1.07 -4.45
N ALA A 6 17.83 -0.69 -5.73
CA ALA A 6 18.36 0.61 -6.14
C ALA A 6 17.44 1.29 -7.17
N PRO A 7 17.36 2.63 -7.19
CA PRO A 7 16.52 3.35 -8.14
C PRO A 7 17.00 3.18 -9.59
N ASP A 8 16.16 2.59 -10.43
CA ASP A 8 16.31 2.57 -11.88
C ASP A 8 15.36 3.60 -12.51
N ARG A 9 15.93 4.58 -13.23
CA ARG A 9 15.19 5.68 -13.86
C ARG A 9 14.82 5.41 -15.31
N ALA A 10 15.21 4.28 -15.88
CA ALA A 10 14.84 3.91 -17.23
C ALA A 10 13.29 3.84 -17.36
N PRO A 11 12.70 4.30 -18.46
CA PRO A 11 11.25 4.19 -18.70
C PRO A 11 10.70 2.78 -18.53
N ALA A 12 11.45 1.77 -18.99
CA ALA A 12 11.07 0.36 -18.85
C ALA A 12 10.98 -0.10 -17.38
N ALA A 13 11.72 0.53 -16.47
CA ALA A 13 11.81 0.12 -15.07
C ALA A 13 10.58 0.47 -14.23
N TRP A 14 9.64 1.25 -14.77
CA TRP A 14 8.36 1.58 -14.11
C TRP A 14 7.15 1.22 -14.96
N ALA A 15 7.35 0.66 -16.15
CA ALA A 15 6.30 0.15 -17.00
C ALA A 15 5.66 -1.13 -16.42
N PRO A 16 4.34 -1.33 -16.60
CA PRO A 16 3.70 -2.59 -16.28
C PRO A 16 4.24 -3.71 -17.17
N THR A 17 4.41 -4.90 -16.60
CA THR A 17 4.92 -6.10 -17.27
C THR A 17 3.85 -7.19 -17.25
N THR A 18 3.67 -7.86 -16.10
CA THR A 18 2.71 -8.96 -15.92
C THR A 18 1.46 -8.56 -15.15
N SER A 19 1.41 -7.34 -14.61
CA SER A 19 0.33 -6.87 -13.75
C SER A 19 -0.15 -5.47 -14.13
N VAL A 20 -1.48 -5.30 -14.15
CA VAL A 20 -2.18 -4.03 -14.37
C VAL A 20 -2.35 -3.21 -13.08
N HIS A 21 -2.03 -3.80 -11.93
CA HIS A 21 -2.36 -3.31 -10.59
C HIS A 21 -1.92 -1.86 -10.35
N GLY A 22 -0.67 -1.51 -10.66
CA GLY A 22 -0.17 -0.14 -10.46
C GLY A 22 -0.89 0.91 -11.29
N THR A 23 -1.35 0.56 -12.50
CA THR A 23 -2.15 1.47 -13.34
C THR A 23 -3.56 1.65 -12.75
N HIS A 24 -4.14 0.58 -12.20
CA HIS A 24 -5.44 0.63 -11.52
C HIS A 24 -5.40 1.51 -10.28
N VAL A 25 -4.37 1.33 -9.44
CA VAL A 25 -4.11 2.17 -8.26
C VAL A 25 -3.92 3.64 -8.66
N ALA A 26 -3.10 3.93 -9.68
CA ALA A 26 -2.87 5.29 -10.15
C ALA A 26 -4.15 5.96 -10.66
N GLY A 27 -5.03 5.21 -11.32
CA GLY A 27 -6.33 5.73 -11.78
C GLY A 27 -7.25 6.14 -10.65
N ILE A 28 -7.28 5.39 -9.54
CA ILE A 28 -8.09 5.75 -8.37
C ILE A 28 -7.60 7.09 -7.77
N ILE A 29 -6.28 7.30 -7.76
CA ILE A 29 -5.70 8.57 -7.28
C ILE A 29 -6.01 9.71 -8.23
N ALA A 30 -5.72 9.55 -9.53
CA ALA A 30 -5.56 10.70 -10.44
C ALA A 30 -5.99 10.44 -11.90
N ALA A 31 -6.90 9.51 -12.17
CA ALA A 31 -7.50 9.44 -13.51
C ALA A 31 -8.11 10.80 -13.87
N ALA A 32 -7.91 11.24 -15.12
CA ALA A 32 -8.25 12.58 -15.57
C ALA A 32 -9.77 12.83 -15.50
N ASP A 33 -10.16 14.05 -15.16
CA ASP A 33 -11.55 14.50 -15.27
C ASP A 33 -11.83 15.03 -16.68
N ASP A 34 -11.93 14.11 -17.65
CA ASP A 34 -12.09 14.43 -19.08
C ASP A 34 -13.42 13.93 -19.67
N GLY A 35 -14.33 13.46 -18.81
CA GLY A 35 -15.63 12.91 -19.19
C GLY A 35 -15.57 11.48 -19.76
N ARG A 36 -14.44 10.76 -19.63
CA ARG A 36 -14.29 9.38 -20.11
C ARG A 36 -14.03 8.39 -18.97
N GLY A 37 -14.82 7.32 -18.92
CA GLY A 37 -14.58 6.21 -18.01
C GLY A 37 -14.74 6.58 -16.53
N VAL A 38 -13.62 6.88 -15.85
CA VAL A 38 -13.57 7.19 -14.42
C VAL A 38 -12.78 8.47 -14.14
N THR A 39 -13.13 9.17 -13.06
CA THR A 39 -12.37 10.30 -12.54
C THR A 39 -11.68 9.86 -11.24
N GLY A 40 -10.38 10.13 -11.12
CA GLY A 40 -9.64 9.86 -9.88
C GLY A 40 -10.10 10.78 -8.76
N VAL A 41 -9.75 10.45 -7.52
CA VAL A 41 -10.10 11.30 -6.36
C VAL A 41 -9.44 12.69 -6.46
N ALA A 42 -8.24 12.77 -7.04
CA ALA A 42 -7.45 13.98 -7.21
C ALA A 42 -6.89 14.11 -8.64
N PRO A 43 -7.73 14.36 -9.66
CA PRO A 43 -7.36 14.28 -11.08
C PRO A 43 -6.26 15.27 -11.52
N GLY A 44 -6.05 16.35 -10.77
CA GLY A 44 -5.05 17.39 -11.09
C GLY A 44 -3.65 17.15 -10.51
N VAL A 45 -3.44 16.08 -9.73
CA VAL A 45 -2.15 15.85 -9.05
C VAL A 45 -1.16 15.15 -9.98
N ARG A 46 0.13 15.36 -9.71
CA ARG A 46 1.19 14.63 -10.41
C ARG A 46 1.45 13.31 -9.71
N VAL A 47 1.36 12.21 -10.46
CA VAL A 47 1.66 10.86 -9.97
C VAL A 47 3.01 10.40 -10.51
N ALA A 48 3.80 9.74 -9.66
CA ALA A 48 5.02 9.05 -10.04
C ALA A 48 4.87 7.54 -9.80
N SER A 49 5.22 6.72 -10.80
CA SER A 49 5.26 5.27 -10.65
C SER A 49 6.62 4.82 -10.13
N VAL A 50 6.65 4.22 -8.94
CA VAL A 50 7.84 3.60 -8.35
C VAL A 50 7.58 2.11 -8.23
N LYS A 51 7.97 1.35 -9.26
CA LYS A 51 7.73 -0.10 -9.30
C LYS A 51 8.55 -0.84 -8.23
N VAL A 52 7.85 -1.44 -7.29
CA VAL A 52 8.40 -2.28 -6.20
C VAL A 52 7.88 -3.71 -6.21
N ILE A 53 6.83 -3.99 -7.00
CA ILE A 53 6.29 -5.34 -7.20
C ILE A 53 6.89 -5.90 -8.48
N ASP A 54 7.46 -7.09 -8.38
CA ASP A 54 8.07 -7.81 -9.50
C ASP A 54 7.07 -8.69 -10.26
N ASP A 55 7.58 -9.44 -11.25
CA ASP A 55 6.73 -10.27 -12.12
C ASP A 55 6.16 -11.50 -11.41
N ARG A 56 6.67 -11.85 -10.22
CA ARG A 56 6.12 -12.89 -9.35
C ARG A 56 4.94 -12.38 -8.52
N GLY A 57 4.69 -11.06 -8.52
CA GLY A 57 3.67 -10.42 -7.69
C GLY A 57 4.15 -10.11 -6.27
N TYR A 58 5.47 -10.15 -6.02
CA TYR A 58 6.03 -9.89 -4.69
C TYR A 58 6.69 -8.50 -4.62
N ALA A 59 6.51 -7.84 -3.48
CA ALA A 59 7.31 -6.69 -3.09
C ALA A 59 8.38 -7.16 -2.10
N ASP A 60 9.60 -7.37 -2.59
CA ASP A 60 10.73 -7.77 -1.75
C ASP A 60 11.16 -6.59 -0.84
N PRO A 61 11.74 -6.86 0.35
CA PRO A 61 12.02 -5.82 1.34
C PRO A 61 12.92 -4.70 0.82
N GLU A 62 13.97 -5.04 0.08
CA GLU A 62 14.90 -4.09 -0.52
C GLU A 62 14.21 -3.17 -1.54
N ALA A 63 13.23 -3.68 -2.28
CA ALA A 63 12.48 -2.90 -3.26
C ALA A 63 11.55 -1.90 -2.56
N ALA A 64 10.87 -2.34 -1.50
CA ALA A 64 10.03 -1.47 -0.68
C ALA A 64 10.83 -0.36 0.02
N VAL A 65 11.97 -0.70 0.64
CA VAL A 65 12.88 0.28 1.26
C VAL A 65 13.39 1.28 0.22
N CYS A 66 13.86 0.80 -0.94
CA CYS A 66 14.28 1.67 -2.04
C CYS A 66 13.14 2.62 -2.45
N GLY A 67 11.92 2.12 -2.58
CA GLY A 67 10.77 2.90 -3.01
C GLY A 67 10.44 4.06 -2.06
N LEU A 68 10.39 3.78 -0.76
CA LEU A 68 10.13 4.77 0.29
C LEU A 68 11.24 5.83 0.35
N MET A 69 12.50 5.39 0.37
CA MET A 69 13.65 6.29 0.39
C MET A 69 13.74 7.14 -0.88
N TRP A 70 13.46 6.55 -2.04
CA TRP A 70 13.46 7.26 -3.32
C TRP A 70 12.37 8.34 -3.34
N ALA A 71 11.14 8.02 -2.95
CA ALA A 71 10.05 8.99 -2.88
C ALA A 71 10.40 10.19 -1.99
N ALA A 72 10.95 9.93 -0.79
CA ALA A 72 11.41 10.97 0.13
C ALA A 72 12.54 11.83 -0.48
N SER A 73 13.55 11.21 -1.08
CA SER A 73 14.67 11.92 -1.73
C SER A 73 14.24 12.78 -2.93
N ARG A 74 13.05 12.53 -3.47
CA ARG A 74 12.43 13.30 -4.56
C ARG A 74 11.39 14.30 -4.05
N HIS A 75 11.29 14.49 -2.73
CA HIS A 75 10.33 15.38 -2.08
C HIS A 75 8.88 15.08 -2.49
N MET A 76 8.56 13.80 -2.69
CA MET A 76 7.16 13.38 -2.86
C MET A 76 6.46 13.57 -1.53
N ARG A 77 5.31 14.23 -1.55
CA ARG A 77 4.57 14.58 -0.33
C ARG A 77 3.80 13.41 0.25
N LEU A 78 3.43 12.46 -0.62
CA LEU A 78 2.63 11.29 -0.30
C LEU A 78 3.25 10.06 -0.95
N THR A 79 3.23 8.92 -0.26
CA THR A 79 3.40 7.59 -0.85
C THR A 79 2.12 6.79 -0.71
N ASN A 80 1.84 5.95 -1.69
CA ASN A 80 0.75 4.98 -1.64
C ASN A 80 1.30 3.57 -1.85
N SER A 81 1.39 2.82 -0.76
CA SER A 81 1.85 1.43 -0.71
C SER A 81 0.66 0.49 -0.75
N SER A 82 0.10 0.27 -1.96
CA SER A 82 -0.98 -0.71 -2.21
C SER A 82 -0.46 -2.15 -2.27
N PHE A 83 0.52 -2.49 -1.45
CA PHE A 83 1.19 -3.79 -1.37
C PHE A 83 1.54 -4.08 0.09
N PHE A 84 1.84 -5.35 0.36
CA PHE A 84 2.52 -5.78 1.57
C PHE A 84 3.88 -6.39 1.19
N VAL A 85 4.83 -6.35 2.12
CA VAL A 85 6.18 -6.86 1.87
C VAL A 85 6.24 -8.37 2.06
N ASN A 86 6.77 -9.07 1.06
CA ASN A 86 6.98 -10.53 0.96
C ASN A 86 8.51 -10.82 0.96
N PRO A 87 9.04 -12.04 1.18
CA PRO A 87 8.54 -13.36 0.76
C PRO A 87 7.76 -14.16 1.80
N TRP A 88 7.59 -13.66 3.02
CA TRP A 88 6.90 -14.40 4.07
C TRP A 88 5.43 -13.96 4.14
N THR A 89 4.52 -14.85 3.74
CA THR A 89 3.07 -14.71 3.94
C THR A 89 2.78 -14.13 5.31
N LEU A 90 1.95 -13.06 5.36
CA LEU A 90 1.48 -12.34 6.55
C LEU A 90 2.45 -12.40 7.74
N SER A 91 3.16 -11.31 8.01
CA SER A 91 4.15 -11.24 9.08
C SER A 91 3.54 -11.28 10.49
N CYS A 92 2.95 -12.42 10.86
CA CYS A 92 2.93 -12.90 12.23
C CYS A 92 4.39 -13.04 12.64
N ILE A 93 4.88 -12.17 13.53
CA ILE A 93 6.31 -12.01 13.86
C ILE A 93 6.84 -13.28 14.56
N ARG A 94 7.12 -14.33 13.81
CA ARG A 94 7.81 -15.52 14.31
C ARG A 94 9.17 -15.65 13.62
N GLY A 95 10.25 -15.44 14.37
CA GLY A 95 11.63 -15.72 13.96
C GLY A 95 12.58 -14.51 13.95
N ASN A 96 13.87 -14.76 14.18
CA ASN A 96 14.92 -13.74 14.32
C ASN A 96 15.18 -12.92 13.04
N ASP A 97 15.00 -13.51 11.84
CA ASP A 97 15.29 -12.83 10.57
C ASP A 97 14.23 -11.79 10.18
N ARG A 98 13.04 -11.85 10.79
CA ARG A 98 11.93 -10.91 10.52
C ARG A 98 12.10 -9.54 11.20
N GLY A 99 12.92 -9.48 12.25
CA GLY A 99 13.24 -8.21 12.93
C GLY A 99 14.08 -7.27 12.06
N VAL A 100 14.93 -7.81 11.18
CA VAL A 100 15.77 -6.99 10.28
C VAL A 100 14.91 -6.28 9.22
N VAL A 101 13.93 -6.98 8.64
CA VAL A 101 13.03 -6.39 7.65
C VAL A 101 12.09 -5.37 8.27
N HIS A 102 11.57 -5.67 9.46
CA HIS A 102 10.81 -4.71 10.25
C HIS A 102 11.62 -3.43 10.50
N GLU A 103 12.82 -3.56 11.07
CA GLU A 103 13.70 -2.43 11.37
C GLU A 103 14.06 -1.62 10.11
N ALA A 104 14.37 -2.30 9.00
CA ALA A 104 14.72 -1.63 7.74
C ALA A 104 13.55 -0.80 7.18
N LEU A 105 12.32 -1.34 7.18
CA LEU A 105 11.14 -0.62 6.72
C LEU A 105 10.73 0.47 7.71
N ALA A 106 10.80 0.22 9.01
CA ALA A 106 10.55 1.21 10.05
C ALA A 106 11.46 2.43 9.88
N ARG A 107 12.77 2.22 9.67
CA ARG A 107 13.73 3.30 9.39
C ARG A 107 13.46 4.01 8.07
N ALA A 108 13.04 3.28 7.03
CA ALA A 108 12.70 3.89 5.74
C ALA A 108 11.47 4.80 5.84
N VAL A 109 10.45 4.38 6.60
CA VAL A 109 9.27 5.18 6.92
C VAL A 109 9.64 6.37 7.80
N GLU A 110 10.44 6.17 8.86
CA GLU A 110 10.89 7.26 9.72
C GLU A 110 11.67 8.32 8.92
N TYR A 111 12.58 7.87 8.05
CA TYR A 111 13.31 8.76 7.15
C TYR A 111 12.36 9.52 6.22
N SER A 112 11.41 8.84 5.56
CA SER A 112 10.48 9.51 4.64
C SER A 112 9.58 10.53 5.37
N THR A 113 9.08 10.16 6.55
CA THR A 113 8.31 11.06 7.43
C THR A 113 9.15 12.27 7.85
N SER A 114 10.39 12.08 8.27
CA SER A 114 11.29 13.19 8.65
C SER A 114 11.61 14.13 7.48
N ALA A 115 11.55 13.62 6.24
CA ALA A 115 11.73 14.39 5.02
C ALA A 115 10.43 15.08 4.53
N GLY A 116 9.32 14.96 5.28
CA GLY A 116 8.03 15.59 4.96
C GLY A 116 7.12 14.76 4.04
N THR A 117 7.38 13.46 3.91
CA THR A 117 6.53 12.52 3.15
C THR A 117 5.58 11.79 4.09
N LEU A 118 4.27 11.90 3.86
CA LEU A 118 3.27 11.10 4.55
C LEU A 118 3.07 9.76 3.82
N ASN A 119 3.10 8.65 4.56
CA ASN A 119 3.01 7.31 3.99
C ASN A 119 1.61 6.72 4.18
N VAL A 120 1.01 6.20 3.10
CA VAL A 120 -0.28 5.50 3.13
C VAL A 120 -0.05 4.06 2.71
N ALA A 121 -0.65 3.10 3.41
CA ALA A 121 -0.51 1.69 3.07
C ALA A 121 -1.86 0.97 3.13
N ALA A 122 -2.07 0.08 2.18
CA ALA A 122 -3.12 -0.92 2.27
C ALA A 122 -2.81 -1.85 3.45
N ALA A 123 -3.84 -2.26 4.19
CA ALA A 123 -3.72 -3.31 5.20
C ALA A 123 -3.36 -4.64 4.51
N THR A 124 -4.28 -5.61 4.48
CA THR A 124 -4.07 -6.85 3.75
C THR A 124 -5.43 -7.46 3.32
N ASN A 125 -5.42 -8.49 2.48
CA ASN A 125 -6.61 -9.11 1.89
C ASN A 125 -6.89 -10.54 2.41
N GLU A 126 -6.41 -10.85 3.61
CA GLU A 126 -6.46 -12.19 4.21
C GLU A 126 -7.48 -12.31 5.36
N ALA A 127 -8.29 -11.27 5.57
CA ALA A 127 -9.34 -11.25 6.58
C ALA A 127 -8.85 -11.51 8.03
N VAL A 128 -7.64 -11.06 8.36
CA VAL A 128 -7.03 -11.28 9.68
C VAL A 128 -7.18 -10.08 10.61
N ASP A 129 -7.23 -10.36 11.91
CA ASP A 129 -7.10 -9.34 12.96
C ASP A 129 -5.62 -9.02 13.19
N LEU A 130 -5.25 -7.79 12.88
CA LEU A 130 -3.90 -7.23 13.03
C LEU A 130 -3.67 -6.60 14.41
N THR A 131 -4.68 -6.59 15.29
CA THR A 131 -4.56 -6.01 16.64
C THR A 131 -3.33 -6.59 17.35
N PRO A 132 -2.37 -5.76 17.79
CA PRO A 132 -1.19 -6.25 18.49
C PRO A 132 -1.64 -6.99 19.74
N SER A 133 -1.28 -8.26 19.86
CA SER A 133 -1.53 -9.02 21.08
C SER A 133 -0.83 -8.30 22.23
N ALA A 134 -1.56 -8.06 23.34
CA ALA A 134 -0.97 -7.46 24.52
C ALA A 134 0.30 -8.23 24.89
N ARG A 135 1.42 -7.52 25.10
CA ARG A 135 2.67 -8.07 25.64
C ARG A 135 2.35 -8.76 26.97
N SER A 136 1.96 -10.03 26.92
CA SER A 136 2.02 -10.89 28.09
C SER A 136 3.50 -10.99 28.41
N GLY A 137 3.90 -10.57 29.61
CA GLY A 137 5.28 -10.54 30.09
C GLY A 137 5.95 -11.92 30.21
N SER A 138 5.41 -12.93 29.53
CA SER A 138 5.98 -14.27 29.39
C SER A 138 6.88 -14.33 28.15
N PRO A 139 8.14 -14.76 28.29
CA PRO A 139 8.99 -15.06 27.14
C PRO A 139 8.29 -16.12 26.29
N GLY A 140 7.83 -15.74 25.08
CA GLY A 140 7.15 -16.65 24.15
C GLY A 140 5.64 -16.45 23.97
N ALA A 141 5.02 -15.44 24.60
CA ALA A 141 3.64 -15.08 24.30
C ALA A 141 3.54 -14.27 22.98
N GLY A 142 2.70 -14.76 22.07
CA GLY A 142 2.72 -14.45 20.63
C GLY A 142 2.67 -12.97 20.26
N SER A 143 3.54 -12.61 19.33
CA SER A 143 3.43 -11.38 18.56
C SER A 143 2.16 -11.41 17.70
N GLY A 144 1.38 -10.33 17.71
CA GLY A 144 0.32 -10.12 16.72
C GLY A 144 0.86 -10.18 15.28
N CYS A 145 -0.03 -10.38 14.32
CA CYS A 145 0.34 -10.31 12.91
C CYS A 145 0.43 -8.83 12.50
N GLU A 146 1.63 -8.41 12.09
CA GLU A 146 1.88 -7.04 11.64
C GLU A 146 1.99 -7.05 10.11
N ALA A 147 1.16 -6.24 9.44
CA ALA A 147 1.17 -6.11 8.01
C ALA A 147 2.15 -5.01 7.59
N LEU A 148 3.33 -5.31 7.05
CA LEU A 148 4.27 -4.26 6.66
C LEU A 148 3.99 -3.74 5.24
N PRO A 149 3.94 -2.40 5.02
CA PRO A 149 4.26 -1.34 5.97
C PRO A 149 3.07 -0.81 6.81
N ALA A 150 1.83 -1.25 6.58
CA ALA A 150 0.63 -0.73 7.28
C ALA A 150 0.65 -0.81 8.81
N GLY A 151 1.35 -1.78 9.41
CA GLY A 151 1.47 -1.94 10.86
C GLY A 151 2.54 -1.07 11.50
N LEU A 152 3.34 -0.35 10.70
CA LEU A 152 4.38 0.55 11.20
C LEU A 152 3.76 1.85 11.72
N ARG A 153 4.47 2.49 12.65
CA ARG A 153 4.18 3.86 13.06
C ARG A 153 4.39 4.82 11.88
N ASP A 154 3.68 5.94 11.92
CA ASP A 154 3.75 7.01 10.91
C ASP A 154 3.36 6.56 9.48
N VAL A 155 2.52 5.52 9.41
CA VAL A 155 1.85 5.04 8.20
C VAL A 155 0.34 5.12 8.43
N VAL A 156 -0.39 5.70 7.47
CA VAL A 156 -1.85 5.67 7.44
C VAL A 156 -2.28 4.32 6.89
N ALA A 157 -2.77 3.44 7.75
CA ALA A 157 -3.20 2.09 7.39
C ALA A 157 -4.68 2.07 6.97
N VAL A 158 -4.93 1.50 5.78
CA VAL A 158 -6.24 1.56 5.14
C VAL A 158 -6.84 0.16 4.97
N SER A 159 -8.04 -0.03 5.53
CA SER A 159 -8.87 -1.22 5.28
C SER A 159 -9.96 -0.94 4.24
N ALA A 160 -10.56 -2.00 3.69
CA ALA A 160 -11.54 -1.91 2.59
C ALA A 160 -12.97 -2.09 3.07
N VAL A 161 -13.87 -1.26 2.54
CA VAL A 161 -15.32 -1.44 2.62
C VAL A 161 -15.93 -1.69 1.23
N GLY A 162 -17.08 -2.36 1.21
CA GLY A 162 -17.96 -2.51 0.05
C GLY A 162 -18.82 -1.26 -0.20
N SER A 163 -19.67 -1.34 -1.23
CA SER A 163 -20.64 -0.29 -1.61
C SER A 163 -21.67 0.01 -0.51
N ASP A 164 -21.99 -1.00 0.30
CA ASP A 164 -22.85 -0.96 1.49
C ASP A 164 -22.18 -0.36 2.73
N ARG A 165 -20.91 0.06 2.62
CA ARG A 165 -20.06 0.60 3.70
C ARG A 165 -19.75 -0.42 4.81
N VAL A 166 -19.95 -1.70 4.56
CA VAL A 166 -19.55 -2.79 5.45
C VAL A 166 -18.12 -3.20 5.10
N LYS A 167 -17.35 -3.63 6.11
CA LYS A 167 -15.99 -4.15 5.91
C LYS A 167 -16.04 -5.29 4.89
N ALA A 168 -15.26 -5.18 3.82
CA ALA A 168 -15.18 -6.25 2.82
C ALA A 168 -14.70 -7.56 3.48
N GLY A 169 -15.22 -8.70 3.03
CA GLY A 169 -14.96 -10.01 3.62
C GLY A 169 -13.47 -10.34 3.69
N TYR A 170 -12.72 -9.99 2.64
CA TYR A 170 -11.27 -10.18 2.55
C TYR A 170 -10.45 -9.18 3.37
N SER A 171 -11.02 -8.02 3.75
CA SER A 171 -10.23 -6.96 4.36
C SER A 171 -9.79 -7.33 5.77
N SER A 172 -8.49 -7.25 6.02
CA SER A 172 -7.94 -7.29 7.37
C SER A 172 -8.34 -6.04 8.16
N TYR A 173 -8.35 -6.17 9.49
CA TYR A 173 -8.82 -5.17 10.44
C TYR A 173 -7.96 -5.21 11.71
N GLY A 174 -8.07 -4.24 12.62
CA GLY A 174 -7.35 -4.31 13.90
C GLY A 174 -7.32 -2.99 14.64
N LEU A 175 -7.57 -3.04 15.95
CA LEU A 175 -7.52 -1.87 16.84
C LEU A 175 -6.06 -1.43 17.05
N GLY A 176 -5.82 -0.13 16.96
CA GLY A 176 -4.47 0.43 17.05
C GLY A 176 -3.58 0.11 15.85
N VAL A 177 -4.15 -0.39 14.75
CA VAL A 177 -3.47 -0.60 13.47
C VAL A 177 -4.19 0.12 12.34
N ILE A 178 -5.49 -0.12 12.14
CA ILE A 178 -6.24 0.52 11.06
C ILE A 178 -6.66 1.94 11.46
N ASP A 179 -6.26 2.94 10.66
CA ASP A 179 -6.62 4.34 10.89
C ASP A 179 -7.95 4.71 10.23
N VAL A 180 -8.16 4.21 9.01
CA VAL A 180 -9.32 4.61 8.18
C VAL A 180 -9.75 3.49 7.25
N THR A 181 -10.99 3.56 6.78
CA THR A 181 -11.53 2.66 5.76
C THR A 181 -11.90 3.43 4.50
N ALA A 182 -11.79 2.78 3.35
CA ALA A 182 -12.17 3.38 2.07
C ALA A 182 -12.72 2.32 1.10
N PRO A 183 -13.39 2.73 0.00
CA PRO A 183 -13.93 1.79 -0.97
C PRO A 183 -12.83 0.91 -1.58
N GLY A 184 -12.84 -0.37 -1.24
CA GLY A 184 -12.00 -1.40 -1.87
C GLY A 184 -12.81 -2.41 -2.67
N GLY A 185 -14.14 -2.38 -2.54
CA GLY A 185 -15.07 -3.31 -3.17
C GLY A 185 -15.31 -4.58 -2.35
N GLU A 186 -16.27 -5.39 -2.79
CA GLU A 186 -16.58 -6.73 -2.27
C GLU A 186 -16.62 -7.72 -3.45
N MET A 187 -16.48 -9.02 -3.21
CA MET A 187 -16.64 -10.03 -4.25
C MET A 187 -17.99 -9.84 -4.97
N GLY A 188 -17.91 -9.57 -6.28
CA GLY A 188 -19.07 -9.27 -7.12
C GLY A 188 -19.29 -7.77 -7.39
N GLU A 189 -18.76 -6.88 -6.53
CA GLU A 189 -18.87 -5.42 -6.65
C GLU A 189 -17.51 -4.76 -6.36
N CYS A 190 -16.61 -4.82 -7.35
CA CYS A 190 -15.25 -4.28 -7.27
C CYS A 190 -15.15 -2.83 -7.77
N VAL A 191 -14.03 -2.16 -7.44
CA VAL A 191 -13.76 -0.78 -7.84
C VAL A 191 -13.33 -0.73 -9.31
N LEU A 192 -14.06 0.01 -10.13
CA LEU A 192 -13.68 0.30 -11.52
C LEU A 192 -12.56 1.36 -11.55
N SER A 193 -11.45 1.08 -12.25
CA SER A 193 -10.38 2.05 -12.49
C SER A 193 -9.63 1.77 -13.79
N THR A 194 -8.69 2.64 -14.15
CA THR A 194 -7.87 2.54 -15.36
C THR A 194 -6.95 1.33 -15.35
N VAL A 195 -6.81 0.65 -16.47
CA VAL A 195 -5.78 -0.36 -16.73
C VAL A 195 -5.10 -0.05 -18.06
N PRO A 196 -3.95 -0.66 -18.41
CA PRO A 196 -3.38 -0.48 -19.73
C PRO A 196 -4.41 -0.78 -20.83
N GLY A 197 -4.74 0.24 -21.64
CA GLY A 197 -5.69 0.11 -22.74
C GLY A 197 -7.19 0.24 -22.38
N GLY A 198 -7.57 0.51 -21.13
CA GLY A 198 -8.99 0.66 -20.79
C GLY A 198 -9.29 0.78 -19.30
N TYR A 199 -10.36 0.12 -18.87
CA TYR A 199 -10.83 0.11 -17.48
C TYR A 199 -11.16 -1.32 -17.04
N ALA A 200 -10.92 -1.63 -15.78
CA ALA A 200 -11.28 -2.92 -15.22
C ALA A 200 -11.70 -2.79 -13.74
N PRO A 201 -12.62 -3.65 -13.28
CA PRO A 201 -12.95 -3.75 -11.86
C PRO A 201 -11.89 -4.59 -11.12
N LEU A 202 -11.33 -4.07 -10.02
CA LEU A 202 -10.48 -4.84 -9.08
C LEU A 202 -10.95 -4.64 -7.64
N CYS A 203 -10.80 -5.69 -6.82
CA CYS A 203 -11.12 -5.66 -5.40
C CYS A 203 -9.83 -5.75 -4.57
N GLY A 204 -9.79 -5.02 -3.46
CA GLY A 204 -8.70 -5.13 -2.49
C GLY A 204 -8.53 -3.89 -1.63
N THR A 205 -7.86 -4.07 -0.50
CA THR A 205 -7.30 -2.95 0.29
C THR A 205 -6.33 -2.10 -0.56
N SER A 206 -5.69 -2.72 -1.57
CA SER A 206 -4.94 -2.03 -2.61
C SER A 206 -5.74 -0.98 -3.40
N MET A 207 -7.05 -1.12 -3.50
CA MET A 207 -7.97 -0.16 -4.14
C MET A 207 -8.55 0.83 -3.12
N ALA A 208 -8.61 0.46 -1.84
CA ALA A 208 -9.00 1.37 -0.77
C ALA A 208 -7.92 2.44 -0.47
N ALA A 209 -6.66 2.03 -0.31
CA ALA A 209 -5.54 2.94 -0.04
C ALA A 209 -5.42 4.14 -0.99
N PRO A 210 -5.55 3.99 -2.33
CA PRO A 210 -5.45 5.13 -3.24
C PRO A 210 -6.61 6.13 -3.13
N HIS A 211 -7.78 5.73 -2.64
CA HIS A 211 -8.84 6.70 -2.33
C HIS A 211 -8.39 7.65 -1.20
N VAL A 212 -7.79 7.09 -0.14
CA VAL A 212 -7.25 7.86 1.00
C VAL A 212 -6.09 8.74 0.54
N THR A 213 -5.16 8.19 -0.24
CA THR A 213 -4.06 8.96 -0.83
C THR A 213 -4.57 10.13 -1.67
N GLY A 214 -5.60 9.92 -2.49
CA GLY A 214 -6.22 10.97 -3.27
C GLY A 214 -6.81 12.09 -2.41
N VAL A 215 -7.55 11.75 -1.35
CA VAL A 215 -8.08 12.75 -0.40
C VAL A 215 -6.94 13.52 0.26
N LEU A 216 -5.90 12.83 0.74
CA LEU A 216 -4.73 13.48 1.33
C LEU A 216 -4.05 14.41 0.33
N ALA A 217 -3.97 14.05 -0.95
CA ALA A 217 -3.36 14.88 -1.99
C ALA A 217 -4.14 16.18 -2.26
N LEU A 218 -5.44 16.22 -1.97
CA LEU A 218 -6.25 17.45 -2.04
C LEU A 218 -6.04 18.37 -0.84
N LEU A 219 -5.70 17.81 0.33
CA LEU A 219 -5.44 18.56 1.57
C LEU A 219 -4.01 19.07 1.65
N ALA A 220 -3.12 18.41 0.92
CA ALA A 220 -1.71 18.66 0.93
C ALA A 220 -1.44 20.06 0.35
#